data_AF-A0A7W5AGS0-F1
#
_entry.id   AF-A0A7W5AGS0-F1
#
_cell.length_a   1.000
_cell.length_b   1.000
_cell.length_c   1.000
_cell.angle_alpha   90.00
_cell.angle_beta   90.00
_cell.angle_gamma   90.00
#
_symmetry.space_group_name_H-M   'P 1'
#
loop_
_entity.id
_entity.type
_entity.pdbx_description
1 polymer ?
#
loop_
_entity_poly.entity_id
_entity_poly.type
_entity_poly.pdbx_seq_one_letter_code
_entity_poly.pdbx_strand_id
1 'polypeptide(L)'
;MQWVWAFNNGSSPDAPYNDPAHAYPGDRYVDWVGIDGYNWGFGPSWDPTGDHWTSFDATFAAAYAKARDVAPNRPVMIGEFASTEDGGDKARWIEDMDAKLSSGAYPDLKLLTYFDVTKEEPWSPTSSPAALATFTSWTRQRYMKGRGHDLARVAGDYACSRVPTASF
;
A
#
# COMPACT_ATOMS: atom_id res chain seq x y z
N MET A 1 -20.00 8.81 1.78
CA MET A 1 -19.52 7.44 2.07
C MET A 1 -18.83 6.93 0.82
N GLN A 2 -17.69 6.26 0.96
CA GLN A 2 -16.96 5.62 -0.14
C GLN A 2 -16.63 4.18 0.28
N TRP A 3 -16.58 3.27 -0.68
CA TRP A 3 -16.35 1.84 -0.45
C TRP A 3 -14.97 1.42 -0.95
N VAL A 4 -14.24 0.72 -0.09
CA VAL A 4 -12.93 0.17 -0.41
C VAL A 4 -13.08 -1.34 -0.55
N TRP A 5 -12.69 -1.88 -1.70
CA TRP A 5 -12.42 -3.31 -1.83
C TRP A 5 -10.92 -3.52 -1.60
N ALA A 6 -10.55 -4.31 -0.59
CA ALA A 6 -9.18 -4.49 -0.17
C ALA A 6 -8.75 -5.96 -0.22
N PHE A 7 -7.46 -6.18 -0.49
CA PHE A 7 -6.84 -7.50 -0.48
C PHE A 7 -5.40 -7.42 0.05
N ASN A 8 -4.86 -8.55 0.50
CA ASN A 8 -3.47 -8.62 0.95
C ASN A 8 -2.49 -8.51 -0.25
N ASN A 9 -1.27 -8.05 -0.02
CA ASN A 9 -0.26 -7.88 -1.06
C ASN A 9 0.16 -9.20 -1.76
N GLY A 10 -0.20 -10.35 -1.19
CA GLY A 10 -0.15 -11.65 -1.85
C GLY A 10 -1.28 -12.57 -1.40
N SER A 11 -1.41 -13.71 -2.07
CA SER A 11 -2.36 -14.75 -1.68
C SER A 11 -1.65 -15.80 -0.81
N SER A 12 -2.21 -16.10 0.36
CA SER A 12 -1.76 -17.21 1.21
C SER A 12 -2.97 -18.10 1.56
N PRO A 13 -3.05 -19.34 1.03
CA PRO A 13 -2.12 -19.94 0.07
C PRO A 13 -2.15 -19.26 -1.31
N ASP A 14 -1.03 -19.33 -2.04
CA ASP A 14 -0.94 -18.90 -3.43
C ASP A 14 -1.57 -19.97 -4.33
N ALA A 15 -2.85 -19.81 -4.62
CA ALA A 15 -3.65 -20.77 -5.37
C ALA A 15 -4.68 -20.03 -6.24
N PRO A 16 -5.07 -20.59 -7.41
CA PRO A 16 -5.99 -19.92 -8.33
C PRO A 16 -7.33 -19.51 -7.70
N TYR A 17 -7.88 -20.30 -6.78
CA TYR A 17 -9.14 -19.96 -6.11
C TYR A 17 -9.01 -18.75 -5.17
N ASN A 18 -7.79 -18.42 -4.72
CA ASN A 18 -7.48 -17.35 -3.79
C ASN A 18 -6.97 -16.08 -4.51
N ASP A 19 -7.11 -16.01 -5.83
CA ASP A 19 -6.86 -14.79 -6.59
C ASP A 19 -7.87 -13.71 -6.15
N PRO A 20 -7.40 -12.54 -5.66
CA PRO A 20 -8.28 -11.47 -5.20
C PRO A 20 -9.27 -11.00 -6.28
N ALA A 21 -8.93 -11.13 -7.58
CA ALA A 21 -9.85 -10.77 -8.67
C ALA A 21 -11.21 -11.50 -8.59
N HIS A 22 -11.24 -12.73 -8.04
CA HIS A 22 -12.48 -13.48 -7.86
C HIS A 22 -13.41 -12.90 -6.78
N ALA A 23 -12.86 -12.12 -5.85
CA ALA A 23 -13.62 -11.46 -4.78
C ALA A 23 -14.01 -10.01 -5.12
N TYR A 24 -13.62 -9.50 -6.29
CA TYR A 24 -13.95 -8.14 -6.70
C TYR A 24 -15.45 -8.01 -7.01
N PRO A 25 -16.22 -7.17 -6.28
CA PRO A 25 -17.67 -7.12 -6.42
C PRO A 25 -18.12 -6.36 -7.70
N GLY A 26 -17.18 -5.76 -8.43
CA GLY A 26 -17.42 -4.97 -9.63
C GLY A 26 -17.45 -3.46 -9.37
N ASP A 27 -17.15 -2.69 -10.40
CA ASP A 27 -16.94 -1.25 -10.34
C ASP A 27 -18.09 -0.48 -9.68
N ARG A 28 -19.35 -0.93 -9.80
CA ARG A 28 -20.50 -0.22 -9.23
C ARG A 28 -20.53 -0.19 -7.69
N TYR A 29 -19.72 -1.02 -7.02
CA TYR A 29 -19.67 -1.14 -5.57
C TYR A 29 -18.36 -0.67 -4.95
N VAL A 30 -17.40 -0.22 -5.77
CA VAL A 30 -16.04 0.07 -5.32
C VAL A 30 -15.67 1.48 -5.76
N ASP A 31 -15.26 2.29 -4.80
CA ASP A 31 -14.69 3.61 -5.03
C ASP A 31 -13.15 3.56 -5.02
N TRP A 32 -12.56 2.65 -4.24
CA TRP A 32 -11.12 2.50 -4.03
C TRP A 32 -10.68 1.04 -4.01
N VAL A 33 -9.47 0.77 -4.49
CA VAL A 33 -8.79 -0.51 -4.25
C VAL A 33 -7.79 -0.36 -3.11
N GLY A 34 -7.92 -1.18 -2.07
CA GLY A 34 -7.00 -1.24 -0.94
C GLY A 34 -6.02 -2.41 -1.06
N ILE A 35 -4.78 -2.19 -0.62
CA ILE A 35 -3.76 -3.22 -0.49
C ILE A 35 -3.17 -3.17 0.91
N ASP A 36 -3.08 -4.32 1.56
CA ASP A 36 -2.44 -4.45 2.88
C ASP A 36 -1.17 -5.29 2.76
N GLY A 37 -0.06 -4.84 3.34
CA GLY A 37 1.21 -5.56 3.23
C GLY A 37 2.26 -5.04 4.20
N TYR A 38 3.17 -5.90 4.63
CA TYR A 38 4.14 -5.59 5.67
C TYR A 38 5.52 -6.12 5.30
N ASN A 39 6.57 -5.39 5.67
CA ASN A 39 7.93 -5.96 5.72
C ASN A 39 8.09 -6.66 7.08
N TRP A 40 7.95 -7.99 7.07
CA TRP A 40 7.97 -8.84 8.26
C TRP A 40 9.37 -9.13 8.79
N GLY A 41 10.41 -8.90 7.99
CA GLY A 41 11.79 -9.04 8.44
C GLY A 41 12.19 -10.47 8.82
N PHE A 42 13.20 -10.59 9.68
CA PHE A 42 13.73 -11.89 10.10
C PHE A 42 13.01 -12.43 11.33
N GLY A 43 12.62 -13.71 11.28
CA GLY A 43 11.99 -14.44 12.38
C GLY A 43 10.63 -13.91 12.83
N PRO A 44 9.69 -13.57 11.92
CA PRO A 44 8.38 -13.09 12.33
C PRO A 44 7.61 -14.12 13.15
N SER A 45 6.65 -13.64 13.95
CA SER A 45 5.87 -14.48 14.90
C SER A 45 5.23 -15.75 14.30
N TRP A 46 4.94 -15.77 12.99
CA TRP A 46 4.35 -16.90 12.27
C TRP A 46 5.37 -17.78 11.52
N ASP A 47 6.62 -17.34 11.37
CA ASP A 47 7.74 -18.12 10.84
C ASP A 47 9.05 -17.72 11.53
N PRO A 48 9.29 -18.20 12.77
CA PRO A 48 10.40 -17.74 13.63
C PRO A 48 11.80 -18.03 13.09
N THR A 49 11.92 -18.82 12.02
CA THR A 49 13.20 -19.18 11.39
C THR A 49 13.37 -18.59 9.99
N GLY A 50 12.30 -17.98 9.45
CA GLY A 50 12.28 -17.44 8.10
C GLY A 50 12.91 -16.05 8.01
N ASP A 51 13.40 -15.73 6.82
CA ASP A 51 13.78 -14.38 6.45
C ASP A 51 12.76 -13.84 5.45
N HIS A 52 11.97 -12.88 5.92
CA HIS A 52 10.93 -12.19 5.16
C HIS A 52 11.23 -10.69 5.06
N TRP A 53 12.51 -10.30 5.18
CA TRP A 53 12.92 -8.92 4.92
C TRP A 53 12.72 -8.58 3.45
N THR A 54 11.99 -7.50 3.18
CA THR A 54 11.64 -7.06 1.83
C THR A 54 11.56 -5.54 1.75
N SER A 55 11.92 -4.98 0.60
CA SER A 55 11.72 -3.55 0.33
C SER A 55 10.24 -3.22 0.10
N PHE A 56 9.84 -1.95 0.28
CA PHE A 56 8.49 -1.49 -0.06
C PHE A 56 8.08 -1.86 -1.50
N ASP A 57 8.98 -1.67 -2.47
CA ASP A 57 8.69 -1.96 -3.88
C ASP A 57 8.43 -3.45 -4.10
N ALA A 58 9.28 -4.32 -3.54
CA ALA A 58 9.11 -5.76 -3.62
C ALA A 58 7.82 -6.24 -2.91
N THR A 59 7.42 -5.57 -1.81
CA THR A 59 6.17 -5.87 -1.10
C THR A 59 4.93 -5.50 -1.92
N PHE A 60 4.93 -4.38 -2.65
CA PHE A 60 3.70 -3.79 -3.20
C PHE A 60 3.60 -3.75 -4.72
N ALA A 61 4.70 -3.85 -5.48
CA ALA A 61 4.65 -3.66 -6.94
C ALA A 61 3.69 -4.63 -7.66
N ALA A 62 3.73 -5.92 -7.30
CA ALA A 62 2.86 -6.93 -7.90
C ALA A 62 1.38 -6.71 -7.53
N ALA A 63 1.09 -6.46 -6.26
CA ALA A 63 -0.27 -6.17 -5.79
C ALA A 63 -0.83 -4.88 -6.40
N TYR A 64 -0.01 -3.84 -6.53
CA TYR A 64 -0.40 -2.60 -7.19
C TYR A 64 -0.73 -2.83 -8.67
N ALA A 65 0.09 -3.61 -9.39
CA ALA A 65 -0.21 -3.97 -10.77
C ALA A 65 -1.53 -4.76 -10.87
N LYS A 66 -1.78 -5.69 -9.94
CA LYS A 66 -3.04 -6.45 -9.87
C LYS A 66 -4.24 -5.55 -9.60
N ALA A 67 -4.13 -4.60 -8.67
CA ALA A 67 -5.19 -3.63 -8.39
C ALA A 67 -5.57 -2.82 -9.64
N ARG A 68 -4.56 -2.41 -10.41
CA ARG A 68 -4.70 -1.67 -11.67
C ARG A 68 -5.28 -2.50 -12.81
N ASP A 69 -5.05 -3.81 -12.81
CA ASP A 69 -5.63 -4.74 -13.77
C ASP A 69 -7.12 -5.02 -13.47
N VAL A 70 -7.44 -5.29 -12.20
CA VAL A 70 -8.81 -5.63 -11.76
C VAL A 70 -9.76 -4.44 -11.81
N ALA A 71 -9.29 -3.25 -11.40
CA ALA A 71 -10.10 -2.04 -11.32
C ALA A 71 -9.35 -0.82 -11.90
N PRO A 72 -9.13 -0.78 -13.23
CA PRO A 72 -8.27 0.23 -13.87
C PRO A 72 -8.77 1.67 -13.73
N ASN A 73 -10.06 1.85 -13.39
CA ASN A 73 -10.70 3.14 -13.22
C ASN A 73 -10.88 3.52 -11.74
N ARG A 74 -10.13 2.88 -10.82
CA ARG A 74 -10.17 3.17 -9.39
C ARG A 74 -8.80 3.64 -8.89
N PRO A 75 -8.75 4.64 -8.00
CA PRO A 75 -7.53 4.96 -7.28
C PRO A 75 -7.16 3.80 -6.34
N VAL A 76 -5.86 3.64 -6.12
CA VAL A 76 -5.31 2.66 -5.20
C VAL A 76 -4.95 3.35 -3.89
N MET A 77 -5.18 2.64 -2.79
CA MET A 77 -4.64 2.96 -1.47
C MET A 77 -3.86 1.76 -0.93
N ILE A 78 -2.83 2.03 -0.14
CA ILE A 78 -2.27 1.02 0.75
C ILE A 78 -2.96 1.24 2.11
N GLY A 79 -3.86 0.32 2.45
CA GLY A 79 -4.76 0.42 3.60
C GLY A 79 -4.05 0.11 4.91
N GLU A 80 -3.07 -0.78 4.84
CA GLU A 80 -2.17 -1.06 5.95
C GLU A 80 -0.77 -1.34 5.45
N PHE A 81 0.23 -0.69 6.06
CA PHE A 81 1.62 -1.08 5.89
C PHE A 81 2.51 -0.64 7.04
N ALA A 82 3.58 -1.40 7.25
CA ALA A 82 4.70 -1.05 8.10
C ALA A 82 5.93 -1.93 7.79
N SER A 83 7.05 -1.59 8.42
CA SER A 83 8.25 -2.42 8.47
C SER A 83 8.61 -2.72 9.92
N THR A 84 9.09 -3.93 10.19
CA THR A 84 9.76 -4.27 11.45
C THR A 84 11.16 -3.64 11.52
N GLU A 85 11.79 -3.73 12.69
CA GLU A 85 13.22 -3.45 12.91
C GLU A 85 14.09 -4.72 12.68
N ASP A 86 13.50 -5.91 12.76
CA ASP A 86 14.24 -7.17 12.69
C ASP A 86 14.63 -7.55 11.25
N GLY A 87 15.87 -7.99 11.04
CA GLY A 87 16.37 -8.45 9.73
C GLY A 87 16.94 -7.36 8.82
N GLY A 88 16.88 -6.08 9.20
CA GLY A 88 17.45 -5.00 8.39
C GLY A 88 17.41 -3.62 9.05
N ASP A 89 17.37 -2.59 8.21
CA ASP A 89 17.37 -1.18 8.65
C ASP A 89 16.04 -0.53 8.25
N LYS A 90 15.15 -0.35 9.23
CA LYS A 90 13.83 0.26 9.04
C LYS A 90 13.92 1.72 8.61
N ALA A 91 14.89 2.47 9.13
CA ALA A 91 15.06 3.87 8.76
C ALA A 91 15.41 3.99 7.27
N ARG A 92 16.35 3.16 6.80
CA ARG A 92 16.68 3.04 5.38
C ARG A 92 15.51 2.52 4.54
N TRP A 93 14.74 1.57 5.04
CA TRP A 93 13.53 1.08 4.35
C TRP A 93 12.53 2.22 4.07
N ILE A 94 12.33 3.13 5.04
CA ILE A 94 11.47 4.31 4.89
C ILE A 94 12.05 5.29 3.86
N GLU A 95 13.37 5.49 3.85
CA GLU A 95 14.05 6.35 2.85
C GLU A 95 13.90 5.78 1.43
N ASP A 96 14.11 4.47 1.26
CA ASP A 96 13.99 3.79 -0.03
C ASP A 96 12.52 3.80 -0.52
N MET A 97 11.55 3.65 0.40
CA MET A 97 10.13 3.85 0.11
C MET A 97 9.84 5.28 -0.38
N ASP A 98 10.31 6.31 0.33
CA ASP A 98 10.13 7.71 -0.08
C ASP A 98 10.70 7.95 -1.49
N ALA A 99 11.93 7.50 -1.73
CA ALA A 99 12.56 7.61 -3.04
C ALA A 99 11.72 6.94 -4.14
N LYS A 100 11.18 5.75 -3.87
CA LYS A 100 10.32 5.04 -4.82
C LYS A 100 9.00 5.78 -5.07
N LEU A 101 8.32 6.25 -4.03
CA LEU A 101 7.07 7.02 -4.16
C LEU A 101 7.30 8.33 -4.94
N SER A 102 8.37 9.04 -4.61
CA SER A 102 8.78 10.30 -5.25
C SER A 102 9.15 10.12 -6.72
N SER A 103 9.58 8.92 -7.14
CA SER A 103 9.89 8.63 -8.55
C SER A 103 8.67 8.60 -9.47
N GLY A 104 7.46 8.55 -8.91
CA GLY A 104 6.21 8.43 -9.69
C GLY A 104 5.91 6.99 -10.13
N ALA A 105 6.57 5.99 -9.56
CA ALA A 105 6.34 4.57 -9.88
C ALA A 105 4.91 4.08 -9.59
N TYR A 106 4.21 4.75 -8.69
CA TYR A 106 2.83 4.43 -8.28
C TYR A 106 1.88 5.57 -8.61
N PRO A 107 1.62 5.86 -9.90
CA PRO A 107 0.88 7.05 -10.32
C PRO A 107 -0.58 7.08 -9.84
N ASP A 108 -1.15 5.93 -9.47
CA ASP A 108 -2.53 5.80 -9.00
C ASP A 108 -2.64 5.46 -7.52
N LEU A 109 -1.52 5.40 -6.80
CA LEU A 109 -1.51 5.33 -5.35
C LEU A 109 -1.78 6.73 -4.79
N LYS A 110 -2.93 6.90 -4.16
CA LYS A 110 -3.43 8.22 -3.69
C LYS A 110 -3.60 8.32 -2.18
N LEU A 111 -3.43 7.21 -1.46
CA LEU A 111 -3.54 7.17 0.00
C LEU A 111 -2.61 6.07 0.55
N LEU A 112 -1.94 6.41 1.64
CA LEU A 112 -1.05 5.53 2.41
C LEU A 112 -1.46 5.61 3.87
N THR A 113 -1.81 4.49 4.49
CA THR A 113 -2.14 4.40 5.91
C THR A 113 -1.11 3.54 6.62
N TYR A 114 -0.27 4.19 7.44
CA TYR A 114 0.77 3.49 8.19
C TYR A 114 0.19 2.81 9.43
N PHE A 115 0.57 1.56 9.67
CA PHE A 115 0.12 0.78 10.82
C PHE A 115 1.01 1.06 12.05
N ASP A 116 0.71 2.16 12.76
CA ASP A 116 1.48 2.62 13.92
C ASP A 116 1.05 1.94 15.22
N VAL A 117 1.62 0.76 15.49
CA VAL A 117 1.42 0.04 16.74
C VAL A 117 2.62 -0.86 17.04
N THR A 118 2.82 -1.24 18.30
CA THR A 118 3.69 -2.37 18.65
C THR A 118 2.80 -3.58 18.87
N LYS A 119 2.85 -4.57 17.98
CA LYS A 119 1.96 -5.74 18.01
C LYS A 119 2.72 -7.02 17.70
N GLU A 120 2.48 -7.66 16.54
CA GLU A 120 3.23 -8.85 16.12
C GLU A 120 4.71 -8.54 16.02
N GLU A 121 5.01 -7.37 15.45
CA GLU A 121 6.35 -6.81 15.31
C GLU A 121 6.35 -5.35 15.81
N PRO A 122 7.53 -4.71 16.03
CA PRO A 122 7.63 -3.29 16.35
C PRO A 122 7.32 -2.38 15.14
N TRP A 123 6.04 -2.34 14.71
CA TRP A 123 5.61 -1.59 13.52
C TRP A 123 5.72 -0.08 13.65
N SER A 124 5.47 0.45 14.84
CA SER A 124 5.47 1.90 15.13
C SER A 124 6.73 2.60 14.59
N PRO A 125 6.62 3.79 13.96
CA PRO A 125 7.80 4.55 13.58
C PRO A 125 8.59 5.06 14.79
N THR A 126 8.02 4.97 16.01
CA THR A 126 8.71 5.27 17.27
C THR A 126 9.57 4.12 17.80
N SER A 127 9.65 2.98 17.09
CA SER A 127 10.45 1.81 17.45
C SER A 127 11.94 2.10 17.63
N SER A 128 12.47 3.11 16.93
CA SER A 128 13.84 3.61 17.10
C SER A 128 13.94 5.10 16.79
N PRO A 129 14.95 5.82 17.32
CA PRO A 129 15.19 7.22 16.97
C PRO A 129 15.43 7.45 15.47
N ALA A 130 16.08 6.49 14.79
CA ALA A 130 16.35 6.56 13.36
C ALA A 130 15.04 6.43 12.56
N ALA A 131 14.20 5.44 12.85
CA ALA A 131 12.90 5.27 12.20
C ALA A 131 11.99 6.49 12.40
N LEU A 132 11.97 7.06 13.61
CA LEU A 132 11.16 8.25 13.89
C LEU A 132 11.62 9.46 13.08
N ALA A 133 12.94 9.65 12.96
CA ALA A 133 13.52 10.75 12.21
C ALA A 133 13.19 10.64 10.71
N THR A 134 13.38 9.47 10.09
CA THR A 134 13.09 9.27 8.66
C THR A 134 11.59 9.30 8.37
N PHE A 135 10.75 8.72 9.24
CA PHE A 135 9.29 8.81 9.13
C PHE A 135 8.80 10.27 9.20
N THR A 136 9.35 11.05 10.13
CA THR A 136 9.02 12.49 10.26
C THR A 136 9.45 13.27 9.01
N SER A 137 10.58 12.90 8.40
CA SER A 137 11.02 13.50 7.13
C SER A 137 10.05 13.16 5.99
N TRP A 138 9.72 11.88 5.83
CA TRP A 138 8.82 11.37 4.79
C TRP A 138 7.40 11.99 4.86
N THR A 139 6.81 12.09 6.04
CA THR A 139 5.47 12.72 6.19
C THR A 139 5.45 14.22 5.84
N ARG A 140 6.61 14.88 5.78
CA ARG A 140 6.74 16.28 5.36
C ARG A 140 6.90 16.44 3.85
N GLN A 141 7.03 15.35 3.09
CA GLN A 141 7.13 15.40 1.64
C GLN A 141 5.90 16.04 1.01
N ARG A 142 6.09 16.73 -0.12
CA ARG A 142 5.01 17.50 -0.76
C ARG A 142 3.83 16.61 -1.17
N TYR A 143 4.09 15.39 -1.64
CA TYR A 143 3.05 14.46 -2.08
C TYR A 143 2.23 13.88 -0.91
N MET A 144 2.72 14.01 0.32
CA MET A 144 1.99 13.66 1.54
C MET A 144 1.14 14.80 2.10
N LYS A 145 1.31 16.02 1.56
CA LYS A 145 0.51 17.17 1.97
C LYS A 145 -0.81 17.17 1.19
N GLY A 146 -1.88 16.75 1.85
CA GLY A 146 -3.25 16.86 1.36
C GLY A 146 -4.19 17.28 2.48
N ARG A 147 -5.39 17.76 2.12
CA ARG A 147 -6.47 17.98 3.09
C ARG A 147 -7.48 16.85 2.95
N GLY A 148 -8.13 16.46 4.04
CA GLY A 148 -9.12 15.37 4.01
C GLY A 148 -10.25 15.55 2.99
N HIS A 149 -10.61 16.80 2.64
CA HIS A 149 -11.60 17.05 1.59
C HIS A 149 -11.06 16.81 0.17
N ASP A 150 -9.75 16.96 -0.05
CA ASP A 150 -9.13 16.66 -1.34
C ASP A 150 -9.22 15.14 -1.58
N LEU A 151 -9.00 14.34 -0.53
CA LEU A 151 -9.13 12.88 -0.58
C LEU A 151 -10.55 12.41 -0.98
N ALA A 152 -11.59 13.06 -0.44
CA ALA A 152 -12.98 12.72 -0.75
C ALA A 152 -13.35 12.89 -2.24
N ARG A 153 -12.57 13.67 -3.00
CA ARG A 153 -12.80 13.92 -4.43
C ARG A 153 -12.09 12.92 -5.34
N VAL A 154 -11.00 12.30 -4.88
CA VAL A 154 -10.10 11.49 -5.72
C VAL A 154 -10.88 10.40 -6.47
N ALA A 155 -11.68 9.59 -5.78
CA ALA A 155 -12.45 8.53 -6.44
C ALA A 155 -13.44 9.06 -7.52
N GLY A 156 -14.00 10.26 -7.29
CA GLY A 156 -14.89 10.92 -8.27
C GLY A 156 -14.14 11.36 -9.54
N ASP A 157 -12.91 11.85 -9.40
CA ASP A 157 -12.07 12.25 -10.54
C ASP A 157 -11.69 11.03 -11.42
N TYR A 158 -11.53 9.85 -10.80
CA TYR A 158 -11.29 8.59 -11.49
C TYR A 158 -12.52 8.08 -12.26
N ALA A 159 -13.73 8.23 -11.70
CA ALA A 159 -14.96 7.88 -12.39
C ALA A 159 -15.23 8.75 -13.63
N CYS A 160 -14.80 10.01 -13.62
CA CYS A 160 -15.01 10.97 -14.72
C CYS A 160 -13.94 10.92 -15.81
N SER A 161 -12.74 10.39 -15.54
CA SER A 161 -11.56 10.59 -16.40
C SER A 161 -11.40 9.60 -17.55
N ARG A 162 -12.25 8.58 -17.69
CA ARG A 162 -12.25 7.66 -18.84
C ARG A 162 -13.67 7.23 -19.25
N VAL A 163 -14.39 8.13 -19.94
CA VAL A 163 -15.44 7.69 -20.86
C VAL A 163 -14.74 6.90 -21.97
N PRO A 164 -15.13 5.64 -22.28
CA PRO A 164 -14.59 4.96 -23.44
C PRO A 164 -14.95 5.80 -24.67
N THR A 165 -13.95 6.30 -25.39
CA THR A 165 -14.16 6.69 -26.78
C THR A 165 -14.56 5.43 -27.51
N ALA A 166 -15.87 5.29 -27.78
CA ALA A 166 -16.38 4.30 -28.70
C ALA A 166 -15.62 4.49 -30.02
N SER A 167 -14.77 3.54 -30.36
CA SER A 167 -14.14 3.49 -31.68
C SER A 167 -15.19 2.90 -32.62
N PHE A 168 -15.56 3.68 -33.64
CA PHE A 168 -16.39 3.27 -34.77
C PHE A 168 -15.65 2.28 -35.67
#